data_AF-X0S710-F1
#
_entry.id   AF-X0S710-F1
#
_cell.length_a   1.000
_cell.length_b   1.000
_cell.length_c   1.000
_cell.angle_alpha   90.00
_cell.angle_beta   90.00
_cell.angle_gamma   90.00
#
_symmetry.space_group_name_H-M   'P 1'
#
loop_
_entity.id
_entity.type
_entity.pdbx_description
1 polymer ?
#
loop_
_entity_poly.entity_id
_entity_poly.type
_entity_poly.pdbx_seq_one_letter_code
_entity_poly.pdbx_strand_id
1 'polypeptide(L)'
;MIKTHTFRGLRYRVSIRDKLAGFAEIPGHEPRTLYVDPTLSPKEFHETAIHEAMHAEDPDACEQVVNRRAKSLSRWLWRLGYRRQTDA
;
A
#
# COMPACT_ATOMS: atom_id res chain seq x y z
N MET A 1 -10.57 5.28 9.51
CA MET A 1 -9.41 4.40 9.12
C MET A 1 -9.85 3.04 8.53
N ILE A 2 -9.26 2.60 7.39
CA ILE A 2 -9.51 1.28 6.77
C ILE A 2 -8.75 0.18 7.52
N LYS A 3 -9.44 -0.89 7.94
CA LYS A 3 -8.82 -2.03 8.67
C LYS A 3 -8.50 -3.22 7.76
N THR A 4 -9.22 -3.35 6.65
CA THR A 4 -9.07 -4.45 5.68
C THR A 4 -9.48 -3.99 4.28
N HIS A 5 -8.90 -4.60 3.24
CA HIS A 5 -9.34 -4.44 1.86
C HIS A 5 -9.22 -5.78 1.11
N THR A 6 -9.97 -5.96 0.03
CA THR A 6 -9.95 -7.18 -0.77
C THR A 6 -9.31 -6.89 -2.11
N PHE A 7 -8.17 -7.53 -2.38
CA PHE A 7 -7.48 -7.48 -3.67
C PHE A 7 -7.60 -8.87 -4.32
N ARG A 8 -8.00 -8.95 -5.58
CA ARG A 8 -8.18 -10.23 -6.31
C ARG A 8 -9.03 -11.30 -5.58
N GLY A 9 -10.03 -10.88 -4.80
CA GLY A 9 -10.86 -11.80 -4.01
C GLY A 9 -10.21 -12.32 -2.72
N LEU A 10 -9.00 -11.87 -2.40
CA LEU A 10 -8.24 -12.25 -1.22
C LEU A 10 -8.28 -11.10 -0.22
N ARG A 11 -8.61 -11.40 1.04
CA ARG A 11 -8.77 -10.38 2.09
C ARG A 11 -7.42 -10.05 2.72
N TYR A 12 -7.05 -8.77 2.66
CA TYR A 12 -5.84 -8.23 3.28
C TYR A 12 -6.20 -7.40 4.52
N ARG A 13 -5.41 -7.56 5.58
CA ARG A 13 -5.40 -6.63 6.71
C ARG A 13 -4.56 -5.41 6.34
N VAL A 14 -5.04 -4.20 6.65
CA VAL A 14 -4.24 -2.98 6.47
C VAL A 14 -3.71 -2.58 7.84
N SER A 15 -2.39 -2.58 7.98
CA SER A 15 -1.70 -2.28 9.24
C SER A 15 -0.81 -1.05 9.07
N ILE A 16 -1.20 0.04 9.73
CA ILE A 16 -0.37 1.23 9.83
C ILE A 16 0.40 1.13 11.15
N ARG A 17 1.68 0.73 11.11
CA ARG A 17 2.54 0.53 12.29
C ARG A 17 3.99 0.86 11.95
N ASP A 18 4.73 1.38 12.93
CA ASP A 18 6.17 1.61 12.80
C ASP A 18 6.95 0.30 12.68
N LYS A 19 8.05 0.36 11.94
CA LYS A 19 9.15 -0.64 11.81
C LYS A 19 9.00 -1.83 10.86
N LEU A 20 8.24 -1.72 9.78
CA LEU A 20 8.49 -2.54 8.58
C LEU A 20 8.28 -1.67 7.32
N ALA A 21 9.34 -1.46 6.54
CA ALA A 21 9.25 -0.85 5.23
C ALA A 21 8.62 -1.86 4.24
N GLY A 22 7.29 -1.97 4.25
CA GLY A 22 6.51 -2.80 3.33
C GLY A 22 6.69 -4.31 3.54
N PHE A 23 5.59 -5.04 3.64
CA PHE A 23 5.60 -6.50 3.56
C PHE A 23 4.24 -6.92 3.02
N ALA A 24 4.21 -7.63 1.89
CA ALA A 24 3.04 -8.37 1.45
C ALA A 24 3.36 -9.85 1.68
N GLU A 25 2.63 -10.50 2.58
CA GLU A 25 2.87 -11.93 2.85
C GLU A 25 2.66 -12.80 1.60
N ILE A 26 3.61 -13.71 1.39
CA ILE A 26 3.65 -14.75 0.36
C ILE A 26 2.37 -15.61 0.42
N PRO A 27 1.83 -16.09 -0.72
CA PRO A 27 0.68 -16.99 -0.74
C PRO A 27 0.90 -18.25 0.10
N GLY A 28 0.06 -18.49 1.11
CA GLY A 28 0.06 -19.72 1.91
C GLY A 28 0.06 -19.51 3.43
N HIS A 29 0.41 -18.32 3.91
CA HIS A 29 0.25 -17.92 5.30
C HIS A 29 -0.89 -16.89 5.42
N GLU A 30 -1.89 -17.20 6.22
CA GLU A 30 -2.90 -16.23 6.63
C GLU A 30 -2.54 -15.68 8.01
N PRO A 31 -2.68 -14.36 8.25
CA PRO A 31 -3.39 -13.37 7.42
C PRO A 31 -2.48 -12.40 6.63
N ARG A 32 -2.67 -12.36 5.30
CA ARG A 32 -2.02 -11.40 4.39
C ARG A 32 -2.23 -9.97 4.88
N THR A 33 -1.15 -9.32 5.27
CA THR A 33 -1.18 -7.97 5.83
C THR A 33 -0.41 -7.02 4.93
N LEU A 34 -0.96 -5.84 4.64
CA LEU A 34 -0.26 -4.72 4.01
C LEU A 34 0.22 -3.77 5.10
N TYR A 35 1.51 -3.45 5.08
CA TYR A 35 2.14 -2.58 6.06
C TYR A 35 2.50 -1.23 5.44
N VAL A 36 2.12 -0.15 6.10
CA VAL A 36 2.55 1.20 5.72
C VAL A 36 3.03 1.93 6.97
N ASP A 37 4.24 2.46 6.91
CA ASP A 37 4.86 3.17 8.02
C ASP A 37 4.18 4.54 8.24
N PRO A 38 3.60 4.81 9.43
CA PRO A 38 2.92 6.08 9.72
C PRO A 38 3.86 7.28 9.84
N THR A 39 5.16 7.09 10.02
CA THR A 39 6.15 8.18 10.17
C THR A 39 6.56 8.79 8.83
N LEU A 40 6.25 8.13 7.73
CA LEU A 40 6.47 8.67 6.38
C LEU A 40 5.73 9.99 6.20
N SER A 41 6.32 10.90 5.40
CA SER A 41 5.61 12.13 5.03
C SER A 41 4.30 11.78 4.31
N PRO A 42 3.26 12.64 4.35
CA PRO A 42 1.97 12.32 3.74
C PRO A 42 2.04 11.87 2.28
N LYS A 43 3.02 12.37 1.52
CA LYS A 43 3.25 12.01 0.12
C LYS A 43 3.96 10.67 -0.03
N GLU A 44 4.99 10.42 0.77
CA GLU A 44 5.68 9.12 0.80
C GLU A 44 4.72 8.03 1.26
N PHE A 45 3.95 8.27 2.32
CA PHE A 45 2.88 7.38 2.76
C PHE A 45 1.92 7.03 1.62
N HIS A 46 1.49 8.03 0.85
CA HIS A 46 0.57 7.82 -0.27
C HIS A 46 1.19 6.95 -1.37
N GLU A 47 2.47 7.19 -1.71
CA GLU A 47 3.20 6.36 -2.68
C GLU A 47 3.39 4.92 -2.18
N THR A 48 3.82 4.74 -0.93
CA THR A 48 3.99 3.43 -0.30
C THR A 48 2.68 2.66 -0.23
N ALA A 49 1.57 3.29 0.14
CA ALA A 49 0.27 2.62 0.18
C ALA A 49 -0.16 2.09 -1.20
N ILE A 50 0.14 2.82 -2.27
CA ILE A 50 -0.13 2.37 -3.65
C ILE A 50 0.85 1.26 -4.05
N HIS A 51 2.12 1.34 -3.62
CA HIS A 51 3.12 0.31 -3.85
C HIS A 51 2.67 -1.04 -3.27
N GLU A 52 2.24 -1.07 -2.00
CA GLU A 52 1.76 -2.30 -1.36
C GLU A 52 0.46 -2.83 -2.01
N ALA A 53 -0.45 -1.93 -2.41
CA ALA A 53 -1.67 -2.32 -3.12
C ALA A 53 -1.36 -2.97 -4.48
N MET A 54 -0.31 -2.51 -5.18
CA MET A 54 0.14 -3.11 -6.44
C MET A 54 0.67 -4.53 -6.23
N HIS A 55 1.46 -4.77 -5.18
CA HIS A 55 1.89 -6.12 -4.80
C HIS A 55 0.72 -7.04 -4.45
N ALA A 56 -0.34 -6.49 -3.85
CA ALA A 56 -1.56 -7.25 -3.56
C ALA A 56 -2.35 -7.62 -4.83
N GLU A 57 -2.42 -6.72 -5.81
CA GLU A 57 -3.11 -6.94 -7.09
C GLU A 57 -2.30 -7.78 -8.09
N ASP A 58 -0.97 -7.74 -8.01
CA ASP A 58 -0.07 -8.47 -8.92
C ASP A 58 1.22 -8.89 -8.20
N PRO A 59 1.19 -9.98 -7.41
CA PRO A 59 2.34 -10.49 -6.65
C PRO A 59 3.52 -10.95 -7.52
N ASP A 60 3.25 -11.23 -8.80
CA ASP A 60 4.27 -11.66 -9.77
C ASP A 60 4.93 -10.45 -10.47
N ALA A 61 4.44 -9.24 -10.24
CA ALA A 61 5.04 -8.02 -10.78
C ALA A 61 6.42 -7.78 -10.16
N CYS A 62 7.41 -7.49 -10.99
CA CYS A 62 8.73 -7.15 -10.47
C CYS A 62 8.74 -5.77 -9.80
N GLU A 63 9.58 -5.61 -8.79
CA GLU A 63 9.76 -4.38 -8.01
C GLU A 63 9.93 -3.11 -8.86
N GLN A 64 10.67 -3.20 -9.97
CA GLN A 64 10.88 -2.06 -10.87
C GLN A 64 9.58 -1.58 -11.52
N VAL A 65 8.70 -2.50 -11.90
CA VAL A 65 7.40 -2.20 -12.50
C VAL A 65 6.46 -1.63 -11.44
N VAL A 66 6.42 -2.24 -10.25
CA VAL A 66 5.61 -1.77 -9.12
C VAL A 66 6.00 -0.34 -8.73
N ASN A 67 7.30 -0.09 -8.51
CA ASN A 67 7.82 1.23 -8.16
C ASN A 67 7.47 2.30 -9.21
N ARG A 68 7.69 2.00 -10.49
CA ARG A 68 7.36 2.95 -11.57
C ARG A 68 5.88 3.29 -11.61
N ARG A 69 5.00 2.27 -11.51
CA ARG A 69 3.55 2.43 -11.57
C ARG A 69 3.02 3.17 -10.33
N ALA A 70 3.45 2.77 -9.13
CA ALA A 70 3.06 3.39 -7.87
C ALA A 70 3.42 4.87 -7.84
N LYS A 71 4.64 5.23 -8.24
CA LYS A 71 5.10 6.62 -8.33
C LYS A 71 4.28 7.45 -9.32
N SER A 72 3.95 6.88 -10.49
CA SER A 72 3.14 7.55 -11.50
C SER A 72 1.72 7.83 -11.00
N LEU A 73 1.07 6.83 -10.41
CA LEU A 73 -0.28 6.96 -9.86
C LEU A 73 -0.32 7.88 -8.65
N SER A 74 0.62 7.74 -7.71
CA SER A 74 0.76 8.62 -6.55
C SER A 74 0.84 10.08 -6.98
N ARG A 75 1.69 10.41 -7.96
CA ARG A 75 1.79 11.78 -8.48
C ARG A 75 0.48 12.28 -9.08
N TRP A 76 -0.20 11.46 -9.86
CA TRP A 76 -1.46 11.83 -10.50
C TRP A 76 -2.57 12.06 -9.46
N LEU A 77 -2.80 11.10 -8.57
CA LEU A 77 -3.78 11.21 -7.48
C LEU A 77 -3.46 12.37 -6.53
N TRP A 78 -2.18 12.60 -6.26
CA TRP A 78 -1.76 13.73 -5.46
C TRP A 78 -2.15 15.07 -6.11
N ARG A 79 -2.01 15.19 -7.43
CA ARG A 79 -2.42 16.39 -8.18
C ARG A 79 -3.95 16.56 -8.23
N LEU A 80 -4.70 15.47 -8.18
CA LEU A 80 -6.17 15.51 -8.05
C LEU A 80 -6.66 15.86 -6.64
N GLY A 81 -5.75 15.98 -5.66
CA GLY A 81 -6.11 16.35 -4.29
C GLY A 81 -6.42 15.17 -3.37
N TYR A 82 -6.21 13.92 -3.80
CA TYR A 82 -6.37 12.77 -2.91
C TYR A 82 -5.31 12.79 -1.82
N ARG A 83 -5.75 12.81 -0.56
CA ARG A 83 -4.91 12.79 0.64
C ARG A 83 -5.46 11.78 1.63
N ARG A 84 -4.60 11.25 2.49
CA ARG A 84 -5.05 10.48 3.64
C ARG A 84 -5.85 11.42 4.54
N GLN A 85 -7.11 11.08 4.81
CA GLN A 85 -7.83 11.67 5.93
C GLN A 85 -7.25 11.10 7.22
N THR A 86 -6.62 11.95 8.02
CA THR A 86 -6.38 11.66 9.42
C THR A 86 -7.64 12.08 10.16
N ASP A 87 -8.37 11.12 10.71
CA ASP A 87 -9.42 11.43 11.68
C ASP A 87 -8.76 12.24 12.81
N ALA A 88 -9.33 13.41 13.14
CA ALA A 88 -8.86 14.31 14.20
C ALA A 88 -9.13 13.72 15.60
#